data_AF-A0A8S2ZGK8-F1
#
_entry.id   AF-A0A8S2ZGK8-F1
#
_cell.length_a   1.000
_cell.length_b   1.000
_cell.length_c   1.000
_cell.angle_alpha   90.00
_cell.angle_beta   90.00
_cell.angle_gamma   90.00
#
_symmetry.space_group_name_H-M   'P 1'
#
loop_
_entity.id
_entity.type
_entity.pdbx_description
1 polymer ?
#
loop_
_entity_poly.entity_id
_entity_poly.type
_entity_poly.pdbx_seq_one_letter_code
_entity_poly.pdbx_strand_id
1 'polypeptide(L)'
;MAVFGLQIVISLVVFCFLTKLTKYYSFGRWLLCKGLFRYWPPTNEEFKYAIKQRYAKESNNKSKKQSNISKSYHKFSSVNNNNDSSNTVEEFPIPMDTSIELKLIPLTHNDAIQVKYIDDFFSLVDFISGSIIIFVSTEIYFYIVPIFRQNNEHLNEINLSLFWCFISLLLALAVLTKFVREYLKVDEGILCIIFGALSFLLALCLQYIDERFFDFNLKETYGNHTVVYNDDNDEEIKYLDRRFIYFVMLLAILNAYQTIILFFPAFRFGQLQYLFLMKNKKKTNFKNICILILTLINFTLPIFICLLWFKPIIKRLDENLLLKLKIISIISS
;
A
#
# COMPACT_ATOMS: atom_id res chain seq x y z
N MET A 1 -18.85 31.83 -22.12
CA MET A 1 -18.71 31.67 -20.66
C MET A 1 -19.31 30.32 -20.23
N ALA A 2 -18.69 29.20 -20.63
CA ALA A 2 -19.07 27.87 -20.15
C ALA A 2 -17.78 27.19 -19.68
N VAL A 3 -17.37 27.49 -18.45
CA VAL A 3 -16.04 27.14 -17.89
C VAL A 3 -15.83 25.62 -17.75
N PHE A 4 -16.88 24.80 -17.89
CA PHE A 4 -16.80 23.35 -17.71
C PHE A 4 -17.67 22.50 -18.67
N GLY A 5 -18.26 23.10 -19.70
CA GLY A 5 -19.42 22.52 -20.39
C GLY A 5 -19.17 21.15 -21.03
N LEU A 6 -18.16 21.04 -21.89
CA LEU A 6 -17.90 19.80 -22.66
C LEU A 6 -17.16 18.76 -21.82
N GLN A 7 -16.24 19.21 -20.94
CA GLN A 7 -15.47 18.35 -20.06
C GLN A 7 -16.35 17.65 -19.01
N ILE A 8 -17.34 18.32 -18.43
CA ILE A 8 -18.30 17.69 -17.50
C ILE A 8 -19.04 16.57 -18.21
N VAL A 9 -19.53 16.81 -19.42
CA VAL A 9 -20.29 15.81 -20.19
C VAL A 9 -19.44 14.59 -20.50
N ILE A 10 -18.19 14.79 -20.96
CA ILE A 10 -17.26 13.67 -21.20
C ILE A 10 -16.99 12.89 -19.91
N SER A 11 -16.69 13.59 -18.80
CA SER A 11 -16.40 12.94 -17.53
C SER A 11 -17.59 12.13 -17.01
N LEU A 12 -18.82 12.63 -17.16
CA LEU A 12 -20.06 11.95 -16.76
C LEU A 12 -20.37 10.74 -17.64
N VAL A 13 -20.12 10.83 -18.95
CA VAL A 13 -20.32 9.70 -19.88
C VAL A 13 -19.33 8.59 -19.55
N VAL A 14 -18.04 8.92 -19.36
CA VAL A 14 -17.01 7.95 -18.98
C VAL A 14 -17.32 7.35 -17.61
N PHE A 15 -17.74 8.16 -16.63
CA PHE A 15 -18.15 7.70 -15.31
C PHE A 15 -19.38 6.77 -15.36
N CYS A 16 -20.40 7.10 -16.15
CA CYS A 16 -21.60 6.27 -16.33
C CYS A 16 -21.25 4.93 -17.00
N PHE A 17 -20.34 4.95 -17.97
CA PHE A 17 -19.85 3.74 -18.61
C PHE A 17 -19.05 2.86 -17.64
N LEU A 18 -18.15 3.46 -16.85
CA LEU A 18 -17.36 2.77 -15.85
C LEU A 18 -18.23 2.16 -14.74
N THR A 19 -19.20 2.90 -14.20
CA THR A 19 -20.12 2.39 -13.16
C THR A 19 -20.97 1.22 -13.64
N LYS A 20 -21.29 1.15 -14.95
CA LYS A 20 -21.92 -0.04 -15.55
C LYS A 20 -20.93 -1.19 -15.72
N LEU A 21 -19.70 -0.91 -16.16
CA LEU A 21 -18.67 -1.92 -16.33
C LEU A 21 -18.21 -2.55 -15.02
N THR A 22 -18.07 -1.77 -13.94
CA THR A 22 -17.68 -2.25 -12.61
C THR A 22 -18.60 -3.37 -12.09
N LYS A 23 -19.88 -3.37 -12.49
CA LYS A 23 -20.83 -4.45 -12.12
C LYS A 23 -20.51 -5.80 -12.76
N TYR A 24 -19.90 -5.80 -13.94
CA TYR A 24 -19.59 -7.03 -14.69
C TYR A 24 -18.11 -7.42 -14.59
N TYR A 25 -17.21 -6.44 -14.53
CA TYR A 25 -15.77 -6.60 -14.45
C TYR A 25 -15.23 -5.75 -13.30
N SER A 26 -15.15 -6.34 -12.10
CA SER A 26 -14.38 -5.72 -11.02
C SER A 26 -12.90 -5.96 -11.27
N PHE A 27 -12.12 -4.88 -11.38
CA PHE A 27 -10.67 -4.97 -11.53
C PHE A 27 -10.03 -5.47 -10.23
N GLY A 28 -10.59 -5.09 -9.08
CA GLY A 28 -10.19 -5.63 -7.78
C GLY A 28 -10.33 -7.16 -7.70
N ARG A 29 -11.39 -7.69 -8.31
CA ARG A 29 -11.65 -9.13 -8.43
C ARG A 29 -10.55 -9.86 -9.21
N TRP A 30 -10.11 -9.27 -10.33
CA TRP A 30 -9.02 -9.79 -11.15
C TRP A 30 -7.67 -9.75 -10.44
N LEU A 31 -7.38 -8.66 -9.72
CA LEU A 31 -6.12 -8.46 -8.99
C LEU A 31 -5.91 -9.54 -7.91
N LEU A 32 -6.94 -9.84 -7.11
CA LEU A 32 -6.82 -10.79 -6.00
C LEU A 32 -6.85 -12.26 -6.46
N CYS A 33 -7.68 -12.61 -7.44
CA CYS A 33 -7.91 -14.04 -7.76
C CYS A 33 -6.89 -14.62 -8.74
N LYS A 34 -6.07 -13.81 -9.43
CA LYS A 34 -5.00 -14.31 -10.30
C LYS A 34 -3.66 -14.57 -9.60
N GLY A 35 -3.45 -14.04 -8.39
CA GLY A 35 -2.14 -14.06 -7.73
C GLY A 35 -2.07 -14.74 -6.37
N LEU A 36 -3.21 -14.96 -5.69
CA LEU A 36 -3.22 -15.55 -4.35
C LEU A 36 -3.59 -17.03 -4.36
N PHE A 37 -2.85 -17.79 -3.56
CA PHE A 37 -3.12 -19.20 -3.28
C PHE A 37 -3.52 -19.35 -1.81
N ARG A 38 -4.56 -20.12 -1.57
CA ARG A 38 -5.03 -20.51 -0.24
C ARG A 38 -4.49 -21.89 0.11
N TYR A 39 -4.17 -22.10 1.37
CA TYR A 39 -3.97 -23.44 1.92
C TYR A 39 -5.32 -24.10 2.16
N TRP A 40 -5.54 -25.23 1.50
CA TRP A 40 -6.72 -26.05 1.75
C TRP A 40 -6.63 -26.67 3.14
N PRO A 41 -7.72 -26.66 3.93
CA PRO A 41 -7.74 -27.37 5.20
C PRO A 41 -7.51 -28.87 4.94
N PRO A 42 -6.54 -29.51 5.61
CA PRO A 42 -6.25 -30.92 5.40
C PRO A 42 -7.44 -31.77 5.85
N THR A 43 -7.71 -32.84 5.11
CA THR A 43 -8.82 -33.75 5.41
C THR A 43 -8.49 -34.68 6.58
N ASN A 44 -9.51 -35.21 7.26
CA ASN A 44 -9.33 -36.17 8.36
C ASN A 44 -8.47 -37.39 7.95
N GLU A 45 -8.51 -37.79 6.68
CA GLU A 45 -7.69 -38.87 6.12
C GLU A 45 -6.22 -38.48 5.98
N GLU A 46 -5.93 -37.27 5.51
CA GLU A 46 -4.56 -36.73 5.42
C GLU A 46 -3.94 -36.58 6.80
N PHE A 47 -4.73 -36.18 7.81
CA PHE A 47 -4.31 -36.20 9.21
C PHE A 47 -3.98 -37.62 9.70
N LYS A 48 -4.88 -38.59 9.48
CA LYS A 48 -4.64 -39.99 9.85
C LYS A 48 -3.37 -40.56 9.19
N TYR A 49 -3.13 -40.19 7.93
CA TYR A 49 -1.93 -40.60 7.20
C TYR A 49 -0.66 -39.95 7.75
N ALA A 50 -0.67 -38.64 8.02
CA ALA A 50 0.47 -37.92 8.61
C ALA A 50 0.83 -38.46 10.01
N ILE A 51 -0.17 -38.82 10.81
CA ILE A 51 0.02 -39.44 12.12
C ILE A 51 0.66 -40.84 11.98
N LYS A 52 0.18 -41.68 11.04
CA LYS A 52 0.78 -42.99 10.76
C LYS A 52 2.23 -42.89 10.31
N GLN A 53 2.53 -41.95 9.41
CA GLN A 53 3.91 -41.72 8.95
C GLN A 53 4.85 -41.27 10.08
N ARG A 54 4.37 -40.45 11.01
CA ARG A 54 5.14 -40.05 12.19
C ARG A 54 5.50 -41.25 13.06
N TYR A 55 4.51 -42.08 13.43
CA TYR A 55 4.75 -43.26 14.26
C TYR A 55 5.70 -44.26 13.58
N ALA A 56 5.64 -44.38 12.26
CA ALA A 56 6.57 -45.20 11.48
C ALA A 56 8.00 -44.63 11.39
N LYS A 57 8.17 -43.30 11.37
CA LYS A 57 9.49 -42.66 11.40
C LYS A 57 10.13 -42.69 12.79
N GLU A 58 9.33 -42.56 13.84
CA GLU A 58 9.81 -42.67 15.22
C GLU A 58 10.23 -44.11 15.56
N SER A 59 9.54 -45.14 15.05
CA SER A 59 9.91 -46.55 15.30
C SER A 59 11.29 -46.92 14.77
N ASN A 60 11.78 -46.21 13.75
CA ASN A 60 13.09 -46.46 13.17
C ASN A 60 14.25 -45.80 13.95
N ASN A 61 13.99 -44.88 14.89
CA ASN A 61 15.04 -43.98 15.41
C ASN A 61 15.41 -44.09 16.89
N LYS A 62 14.77 -44.91 17.76
CA LYS A 62 15.35 -45.22 19.09
C LYS A 62 14.64 -46.33 19.88
N SER A 63 15.47 -47.09 20.58
CA SER A 63 15.22 -48.25 21.42
C SER A 63 14.35 -48.01 22.68
N LYS A 64 13.56 -49.05 23.00
CA LYS A 64 12.94 -49.43 24.30
C LYS A 64 11.97 -48.48 25.05
N LYS A 65 11.89 -47.18 24.77
CA LYS A 65 10.86 -46.31 25.43
C LYS A 65 9.51 -46.26 24.69
N GLN A 66 9.39 -47.01 23.60
CA GLN A 66 8.34 -46.87 22.58
C GLN A 66 7.12 -47.80 22.74
N SER A 67 7.14 -48.72 23.71
CA SER A 67 6.04 -49.68 23.91
C SER A 67 4.80 -49.06 24.57
N ASN A 68 4.92 -47.89 25.22
CA ASN A 68 3.81 -47.28 25.95
C ASN A 68 3.00 -46.27 25.10
N ILE A 69 3.62 -45.61 24.11
CA ILE A 69 2.92 -44.66 23.21
C ILE A 69 2.21 -45.37 22.06
N SER A 70 2.83 -46.39 21.46
CA SER A 70 2.23 -47.19 20.37
C SER A 70 1.04 -48.03 20.84
N LYS A 71 1.06 -48.49 22.10
CA LYS A 71 -0.10 -49.13 22.75
C LYS A 71 -1.30 -48.18 22.89
N SER A 72 -1.08 -46.88 23.06
CA SER A 72 -2.17 -45.90 23.19
C SER A 72 -2.96 -45.75 21.88
N TYR A 73 -2.27 -45.76 20.74
CA TYR A 73 -2.91 -45.65 19.42
C TYR A 73 -3.67 -46.92 19.01
N HIS A 74 -3.09 -48.11 19.29
CA HIS A 74 -3.79 -49.38 19.05
C HIS A 74 -4.99 -49.62 19.99
N LYS A 75 -4.92 -49.12 21.22
CA LYS A 75 -6.02 -49.25 22.19
C LYS A 75 -7.24 -48.40 21.79
N PHE A 76 -7.03 -47.23 21.17
CA PHE A 76 -8.12 -46.40 20.63
C PHE A 76 -8.77 -47.01 19.38
N SER A 77 -7.99 -47.59 18.47
CA SER A 77 -8.53 -48.20 17.24
C SER A 77 -9.31 -49.49 17.50
N SER A 78 -9.14 -50.13 18.66
CA SER A 78 -9.86 -51.34 19.08
C SER A 78 -11.23 -51.05 19.72
N VAL A 79 -11.38 -49.88 20.35
CA VAL A 79 -12.61 -49.50 21.08
C VAL A 79 -13.75 -49.06 20.14
N ASN A 80 -13.44 -48.60 18.92
CA ASN A 80 -14.44 -48.14 17.94
C ASN A 80 -15.07 -49.24 17.07
N ASN A 81 -14.77 -50.54 17.31
CA ASN A 81 -15.39 -51.64 16.55
C ASN A 81 -16.74 -52.11 17.11
N ASN A 82 -17.26 -51.46 18.14
CA ASN A 82 -18.60 -51.74 18.64
C ASN A 82 -19.61 -50.79 18.00
N ASN A 83 -20.48 -51.38 17.19
CA ASN A 83 -21.57 -50.75 16.44
C ASN A 83 -22.38 -49.78 17.31
N ASP A 84 -22.26 -48.48 17.04
CA ASP A 84 -23.34 -47.53 17.30
C ASP A 84 -23.45 -46.55 16.14
N SER A 85 -24.53 -46.73 15.38
CA SER A 85 -24.97 -45.87 14.29
C SER A 85 -25.51 -44.54 14.84
N SER A 86 -24.62 -43.62 15.17
CA SER A 86 -24.95 -42.20 15.30
C SER A 86 -23.72 -41.39 14.90
N ASN A 87 -23.92 -40.22 14.30
CA ASN A 87 -22.87 -39.33 13.78
C ASN A 87 -21.93 -38.81 14.89
N THR A 88 -21.10 -39.69 15.45
CA THR A 88 -20.07 -39.33 16.41
C THR A 88 -18.88 -38.83 15.62
N VAL A 89 -18.62 -37.53 15.73
CA VAL A 89 -17.39 -36.89 15.25
C VAL A 89 -16.21 -37.72 15.79
N GLU A 90 -15.50 -38.42 14.91
CA GLU A 90 -14.34 -39.22 15.30
C GLU A 90 -13.24 -38.28 15.79
N GLU A 91 -13.17 -38.07 17.10
CA GLU A 91 -12.12 -37.30 17.74
C GLU A 91 -10.85 -38.15 17.83
N PHE A 92 -9.88 -37.88 16.94
CA PHE A 92 -8.54 -38.46 17.04
C PHE A 92 -7.58 -37.43 17.64
N PRO A 93 -6.80 -37.76 18.68
CA PRO A 93 -5.86 -36.81 19.27
C PRO A 93 -4.73 -36.51 18.27
N ILE A 94 -4.66 -35.25 17.82
CA ILE A 94 -3.62 -34.77 16.90
C ILE A 94 -2.41 -34.34 17.73
N PRO A 95 -1.23 -34.97 17.54
CA PRO A 95 -0.01 -34.46 18.16
C PRO A 95 0.38 -33.11 17.56
N MET A 96 0.81 -32.20 18.42
CA MET A 96 1.11 -30.79 18.10
C MET A 96 2.19 -30.60 17.03
N ASP A 97 3.07 -31.59 16.81
CA ASP A 97 4.21 -31.52 15.88
C ASP A 97 4.02 -32.33 14.57
N THR A 98 2.78 -32.51 14.10
CA THR A 98 2.53 -33.22 12.83
C THR A 98 2.81 -32.33 11.62
N SER A 99 3.88 -32.62 10.87
CA SER A 99 4.21 -31.90 9.63
C SER A 99 3.32 -32.37 8.48
N ILE A 100 2.33 -31.55 8.13
CA ILE A 100 1.40 -31.80 7.02
C ILE A 100 1.72 -30.83 5.89
N GLU A 101 1.92 -31.36 4.68
CA GLU A 101 2.08 -30.54 3.48
C GLU A 101 0.70 -30.08 3.00
N LEU A 102 0.40 -28.80 3.20
CA LEU A 102 -0.88 -28.20 2.82
C LEU A 102 -0.97 -27.98 1.31
N LYS A 103 -2.08 -28.41 0.71
CA LYS A 103 -2.36 -28.19 -0.72
C LYS A 103 -2.66 -26.71 -1.00
N LEU A 104 -2.07 -26.18 -2.06
CA LEU A 104 -2.28 -24.80 -2.54
C LEU A 104 -3.38 -24.81 -3.62
N ILE A 105 -4.44 -24.04 -3.39
CA ILE A 105 -5.57 -23.88 -4.33
C ILE A 105 -5.71 -22.40 -4.69
N PRO A 106 -5.94 -22.05 -5.98
CA PRO A 106 -6.15 -20.67 -6.39
C PRO A 106 -7.40 -20.08 -5.71
N LEU A 107 -7.34 -18.82 -5.28
CA LEU A 107 -8.41 -18.17 -4.54
C LEU A 107 -9.65 -17.94 -5.42
N THR A 108 -10.79 -18.50 -4.99
CA THR A 108 -12.11 -18.29 -5.61
C THR A 108 -12.87 -17.13 -4.95
N HIS A 109 -13.77 -16.50 -5.70
CA HIS A 109 -14.52 -15.32 -5.23
C HIS A 109 -15.37 -15.56 -3.99
N ASN A 110 -16.00 -16.73 -3.90
CA ASN A 110 -16.87 -17.07 -2.78
C ASN A 110 -16.08 -17.21 -1.47
N ASP A 111 -14.79 -17.53 -1.56
CA ASP A 111 -13.90 -17.62 -0.40
C ASP A 111 -13.40 -16.24 0.04
N ALA A 112 -13.20 -15.32 -0.91
CA ALA A 112 -12.71 -13.96 -0.63
C ALA A 112 -13.73 -13.11 0.14
N ILE A 113 -15.03 -13.34 -0.07
CA ILE A 113 -16.14 -12.62 0.59
C ILE A 113 -16.12 -12.78 2.12
N GLN A 114 -15.50 -13.85 2.64
CA GLN A 114 -15.40 -14.08 4.08
C GLN A 114 -14.47 -13.08 4.80
N VAL A 115 -13.67 -12.31 4.06
CA VAL A 115 -12.76 -11.30 4.63
C VAL A 115 -13.51 -9.98 4.84
N LYS A 116 -13.57 -9.51 6.08
CA LYS A 116 -14.37 -8.36 6.59
C LYS A 116 -14.29 -7.05 5.77
N TYR A 117 -13.23 -6.81 5.01
CA TYR A 117 -12.99 -5.57 4.25
C TYR A 117 -12.75 -5.76 2.75
N ILE A 118 -13.09 -6.93 2.21
CA ILE A 118 -12.83 -7.23 0.81
C ILE A 118 -13.69 -6.37 -0.14
N ASP A 119 -14.93 -6.07 0.25
CA ASP A 119 -15.86 -5.29 -0.57
C ASP A 119 -15.47 -3.81 -0.62
N ASP A 120 -15.04 -3.26 0.52
CA ASP A 120 -14.45 -1.91 0.60
C ASP A 120 -13.19 -1.81 -0.29
N PHE A 121 -12.39 -2.87 -0.35
CA PHE A 121 -11.21 -2.94 -1.22
C PHE A 121 -11.58 -3.00 -2.71
N PHE A 122 -12.52 -3.85 -3.11
CA PHE A 122 -12.96 -3.94 -4.50
C PHE A 122 -13.54 -2.61 -4.98
N SER A 123 -14.41 -2.01 -4.17
CA SER A 123 -14.99 -0.68 -4.45
C SER A 123 -13.91 0.39 -4.62
N LEU A 124 -12.91 0.42 -3.73
CA LEU A 124 -11.80 1.38 -3.81
C LEU A 124 -10.97 1.19 -5.09
N VAL A 125 -10.59 -0.04 -5.42
CA VAL A 125 -9.75 -0.34 -6.59
C VAL A 125 -10.50 -0.02 -7.89
N ASP A 126 -11.78 -0.35 -7.96
CA ASP A 126 -12.61 -0.07 -9.13
C ASP A 126 -12.81 1.45 -9.29
N PHE A 127 -12.93 2.20 -8.20
CA PHE A 127 -13.00 3.67 -8.23
C PHE A 127 -11.68 4.32 -8.69
N ILE A 128 -10.54 3.87 -8.17
CA ILE A 128 -9.21 4.39 -8.56
C ILE A 128 -8.93 4.09 -10.03
N SER A 129 -9.18 2.85 -10.49
CA SER A 129 -8.97 2.49 -11.89
C SER A 129 -9.88 3.30 -12.82
N GLY A 130 -11.13 3.54 -12.43
CA GLY A 130 -12.04 4.43 -13.16
C GLY A 130 -11.54 5.88 -13.23
N SER A 131 -11.04 6.43 -12.12
CA SER A 131 -10.47 7.78 -12.06
C SER A 131 -9.24 7.92 -12.97
N ILE A 132 -8.37 6.91 -13.03
CA ILE A 132 -7.22 6.87 -13.95
C ILE A 132 -7.69 6.87 -15.41
N ILE A 133 -8.71 6.07 -15.75
CA ILE A 133 -9.25 6.03 -17.11
C ILE A 133 -9.85 7.38 -17.50
N ILE A 134 -10.59 8.03 -16.61
CA ILE A 134 -11.11 9.38 -16.82
C ILE A 134 -9.97 10.36 -17.04
N PHE A 135 -8.93 10.33 -16.20
CA PHE A 135 -7.77 11.19 -16.32
C PHE A 135 -7.05 11.01 -17.67
N VAL A 136 -6.70 9.78 -18.04
CA VAL A 136 -6.07 9.48 -19.32
C VAL A 136 -6.95 9.93 -20.49
N SER A 137 -8.26 9.67 -20.42
CA SER A 137 -9.20 10.10 -21.47
C SER A 137 -9.26 11.62 -21.61
N THR A 138 -9.24 12.36 -20.50
CA THR A 138 -9.21 13.83 -20.52
C THR A 138 -7.88 14.38 -21.04
N GLU A 139 -6.75 13.75 -20.70
CA GLU A 139 -5.44 14.14 -21.23
C GLU A 139 -5.35 13.90 -22.74
N ILE A 140 -5.86 12.76 -23.22
CA ILE A 140 -5.98 12.47 -24.65
C ILE A 140 -6.88 13.50 -25.34
N TYR A 141 -7.99 13.90 -24.71
CA TYR A 141 -8.86 14.95 -25.24
C TYR A 141 -8.12 16.30 -25.35
N PHE A 142 -7.41 16.72 -24.30
CA PHE A 142 -6.61 17.95 -24.33
C PHE A 142 -5.46 17.90 -25.35
N TYR A 143 -4.93 16.71 -25.64
CA TYR A 143 -3.92 16.55 -26.69
C TYR A 143 -4.53 16.66 -28.11
N ILE A 144 -5.72 16.10 -28.35
CA ILE A 144 -6.34 16.03 -29.68
C ILE A 144 -7.06 17.33 -30.08
N VAL A 145 -7.70 18.02 -29.14
CA VAL A 145 -8.45 19.26 -29.40
C VAL A 145 -7.61 20.38 -30.05
N PRO A 146 -6.38 20.71 -29.58
CA PRO A 146 -5.56 21.74 -30.23
C PRO A 146 -5.06 21.30 -31.62
N ILE A 147 -4.97 19.99 -31.89
CA ILE A 147 -4.61 19.46 -33.21
C ILE A 147 -5.76 19.66 -34.21
N PHE A 148 -7.02 19.54 -33.77
CA PHE A 148 -8.20 19.67 -34.64
C PHE A 148 -8.78 21.09 -34.70
N ARG A 149 -8.60 21.92 -33.67
CA ARG A 149 -9.18 23.26 -33.56
C ARG A 149 -8.08 24.32 -33.64
N GLN A 150 -7.84 24.82 -34.84
CA GLN A 150 -6.82 25.83 -35.17
C GLN A 150 -7.08 27.23 -34.55
N ASN A 151 -8.26 27.45 -33.94
CA ASN A 151 -8.55 28.72 -33.26
C ASN A 151 -8.10 28.64 -31.80
N ASN A 152 -7.01 29.36 -31.51
CA ASN A 152 -6.44 29.61 -30.19
C ASN A 152 -7.38 30.42 -29.29
N GLU A 153 -8.52 29.85 -28.90
CA GLU A 153 -9.14 30.26 -27.65
C GLU A 153 -8.53 29.40 -26.57
N HIS A 154 -7.56 29.98 -25.84
CA HIS A 154 -7.05 29.44 -24.59
C HIS A 154 -8.20 29.37 -23.58
N LEU A 155 -9.04 28.35 -23.72
CA LEU A 155 -9.99 27.93 -22.71
C LEU A 155 -9.13 27.40 -21.56
N ASN A 156 -8.83 28.30 -20.63
CA ASN A 156 -8.18 28.02 -19.35
C ASN A 156 -9.19 27.21 -18.49
N GLU A 157 -9.56 26.02 -18.99
CA GLU A 157 -10.47 25.09 -18.34
C GLU A 157 -9.67 24.30 -17.31
N ILE A 158 -10.14 24.31 -16.07
CA ILE A 158 -9.51 23.56 -14.99
C ILE A 158 -9.72 22.07 -15.29
N ASN A 159 -8.65 21.27 -15.23
CA ASN A 159 -8.73 19.82 -15.43
C ASN A 159 -9.65 19.16 -14.38
N LEU A 160 -10.93 18.96 -14.72
CA LEU A 160 -11.92 18.29 -13.87
C LEU A 160 -11.49 16.84 -13.52
N SER A 161 -10.66 16.21 -14.35
CA SER A 161 -10.08 14.90 -14.02
C SER A 161 -9.22 14.92 -12.75
N LEU A 162 -8.54 16.04 -12.46
CA LEU A 162 -7.79 16.20 -11.21
C LEU A 162 -8.71 16.16 -9.99
N PHE A 163 -9.94 16.65 -10.12
CA PHE A 163 -10.95 16.55 -9.05
C PHE A 163 -11.35 15.09 -8.78
N TRP A 164 -11.51 14.27 -9.82
CA TRP A 164 -11.76 12.84 -9.66
C TRP A 164 -10.56 12.10 -9.05
N CYS A 165 -9.33 12.50 -9.40
CA CYS A 165 -8.13 11.97 -8.76
C CYS A 165 -8.08 12.36 -7.27
N PHE A 166 -8.43 13.61 -6.95
CA PHE A 166 -8.48 14.08 -5.57
C PHE A 166 -9.52 13.34 -4.73
N ILE A 167 -10.74 13.12 -5.25
CA ILE A 167 -11.75 12.27 -4.58
C ILE A 167 -11.23 10.86 -4.35
N SER A 168 -10.51 10.28 -5.34
CA SER A 168 -9.97 8.92 -5.21
C SER A 168 -8.92 8.82 -4.09
N LEU A 169 -8.11 9.87 -3.93
CA LEU A 169 -7.14 9.97 -2.85
C LEU A 169 -7.85 10.09 -1.49
N LEU A 170 -8.90 10.92 -1.39
CA LEU A 170 -9.70 11.02 -0.16
C LEU A 170 -10.39 9.70 0.21
N LEU A 171 -10.93 8.98 -0.78
CA LEU A 171 -11.55 7.67 -0.58
C LEU A 171 -10.52 6.65 -0.07
N ALA A 172 -9.30 6.66 -0.64
CA ALA A 172 -8.21 5.80 -0.18
C ALA A 172 -7.81 6.09 1.27
N LEU A 173 -7.67 7.38 1.63
CA LEU A 173 -7.41 7.78 3.01
C LEU A 173 -8.55 7.36 3.94
N ALA A 174 -9.82 7.52 3.53
CA ALA A 174 -10.97 7.13 4.34
C ALA A 174 -11.01 5.62 4.61
N VAL A 175 -10.74 4.79 3.59
CA VAL A 175 -10.67 3.32 3.74
C VAL A 175 -9.51 2.94 4.66
N LEU A 176 -8.34 3.55 4.51
CA LEU A 176 -7.21 3.31 5.41
C LEU A 176 -7.51 3.71 6.85
N THR A 177 -8.24 4.81 7.07
CA THR A 177 -8.67 5.22 8.42
C THR A 177 -9.61 4.18 9.06
N LYS A 178 -10.47 3.51 8.27
CA LYS A 178 -11.28 2.39 8.78
C LYS A 178 -10.40 1.25 9.28
N PHE A 179 -9.35 0.89 8.53
CA PHE A 179 -8.41 -0.16 8.92
C PHE A 179 -7.63 0.19 10.19
N VAL A 180 -7.09 1.41 10.25
CA VAL A 180 -6.35 1.90 11.42
C VAL A 180 -7.24 1.90 12.66
N ARG A 181 -8.53 2.24 12.53
CA ARG A 181 -9.47 2.21 13.66
C ARG A 181 -9.61 0.83 14.29
N GLU A 182 -9.63 -0.24 13.51
CA GLU A 182 -9.66 -1.59 14.08
C GLU A 182 -8.32 -1.97 14.69
N TYR A 183 -7.22 -1.56 14.06
CA TYR A 183 -5.88 -1.84 14.59
C TYR A 183 -5.63 -1.11 15.92
N LEU A 184 -6.14 0.10 16.10
CA LEU A 184 -6.06 0.85 17.37
C LEU A 184 -6.74 0.13 18.55
N LYS A 185 -7.62 -0.84 18.29
CA LYS A 185 -8.23 -1.67 19.35
C LYS A 185 -7.30 -2.79 19.83
N VAL A 186 -6.26 -3.10 19.07
CA VAL A 186 -5.25 -4.10 19.43
C VAL A 186 -4.17 -3.40 20.26
N ASP A 187 -3.51 -4.11 21.17
CA ASP A 187 -2.46 -3.56 22.04
C ASP A 187 -1.30 -2.90 21.27
N GLU A 188 -1.02 -3.36 20.05
CA GLU A 188 -0.03 -2.77 19.15
C GLU A 188 -0.45 -1.40 18.57
N GLY A 189 -1.69 -0.97 18.79
CA GLY A 189 -2.23 0.31 18.36
C GLY A 189 -1.54 1.52 19.00
N ILE A 190 -1.01 1.37 20.22
CA ILE A 190 -0.29 2.44 20.94
C ILE A 190 0.97 2.86 20.16
N LEU A 191 1.67 1.91 19.53
CA LEU A 191 2.85 2.21 18.71
C LEU A 191 2.49 3.18 17.57
N CYS A 192 1.34 2.99 16.94
CA CYS A 192 0.87 3.84 15.85
C CYS A 192 0.69 5.30 16.29
N ILE A 193 0.16 5.52 17.50
CA ILE A 193 -0.04 6.86 18.08
C ILE A 193 1.32 7.49 18.42
N ILE A 194 2.26 6.73 18.98
CA ILE A 194 3.60 7.21 19.31
C ILE A 194 4.35 7.65 18.06
N PHE A 195 4.34 6.84 17.00
CA PHE A 195 4.95 7.21 15.72
C PHE A 195 4.25 8.41 15.07
N GLY A 196 2.93 8.52 15.20
CA GLY A 196 2.18 9.72 14.82
C GLY A 196 2.67 10.97 15.55
N ALA A 197 2.78 10.92 16.87
CA ALA A 197 3.28 12.04 17.69
C ALA A 197 4.74 12.39 17.37
N LEU A 198 5.59 11.39 17.14
CA LEU A 198 6.98 11.61 16.74
C LEU A 198 7.07 12.27 15.36
N SER A 199 6.26 11.82 14.40
CA SER A 199 6.20 12.44 13.07
C SER A 199 5.67 13.86 13.09
N PHE A 200 4.72 14.18 13.99
CA PHE A 200 4.24 15.53 14.21
C PHE A 200 5.37 16.46 14.65
N LEU A 201 6.13 16.06 15.68
CA LEU A 201 7.26 16.85 16.18
C LEU A 201 8.37 16.98 15.13
N LEU A 202 8.66 15.90 14.41
CA LEU A 202 9.65 15.91 13.33
C LEU A 202 9.21 16.85 12.20
N ALA A 203 7.94 16.82 11.80
CA ALA A 203 7.39 17.70 10.77
C ALA A 203 7.46 19.17 11.19
N LEU A 204 7.10 19.51 12.43
CA LEU A 204 7.25 20.87 12.95
C LEU A 204 8.70 21.35 12.92
N CYS A 205 9.64 20.50 13.35
CA CYS A 205 11.06 20.82 13.36
C CYS A 205 11.59 21.05 11.93
N LEU A 206 11.28 20.13 11.01
CA LEU A 206 11.75 20.21 9.61
C LEU A 206 11.13 21.38 8.84
N GLN A 207 9.84 21.64 9.02
CA GLN A 207 9.14 22.76 8.36
C GLN A 207 9.60 24.12 8.90
N TYR A 208 9.99 24.21 10.18
CA TYR A 208 10.54 25.43 10.74
C TYR A 208 11.98 25.70 10.28
N ILE A 209 12.79 24.65 10.09
CA ILE A 209 14.19 24.73 9.66
C ILE A 209 14.33 24.90 8.12
N ASP A 210 13.22 24.82 7.38
CA ASP A 210 13.12 24.74 5.92
C ASP A 210 14.09 25.67 5.17
N GLU A 211 14.10 26.97 5.47
CA GLU A 211 14.81 28.00 4.68
C GLU A 211 16.28 27.66 4.35
N ARG A 212 16.97 26.96 5.27
CA ARG A 212 18.41 26.67 5.15
C ARG A 212 18.74 25.31 4.53
N PHE A 213 17.89 24.31 4.71
CA PHE A 213 18.23 22.92 4.39
C PHE A 213 17.29 22.26 3.38
N PHE A 214 16.01 22.61 3.40
CA PHE A 214 14.99 22.06 2.51
C PHE A 214 14.51 23.12 1.51
N ASP A 215 13.98 22.65 0.39
CA ASP A 215 13.44 23.51 -0.66
C ASP A 215 11.90 23.45 -0.66
N PHE A 216 11.25 23.64 0.51
CA PHE A 216 9.78 23.68 0.56
C PHE A 216 9.23 25.07 0.20
N ASN A 217 10.02 26.14 0.35
CA ASN A 217 9.67 27.53 0.05
C ASN A 217 8.28 27.93 0.61
N LEU A 218 7.97 27.46 1.82
CA LEU A 218 6.65 27.62 2.44
C LEU A 218 6.36 29.09 2.78
N LYS A 219 7.38 29.84 3.23
CA LYS A 219 7.25 31.25 3.62
C LYS A 219 6.99 32.15 2.40
N GLU A 220 7.72 31.92 1.31
CA GLU A 220 7.55 32.64 0.04
C GLU A 220 6.17 32.38 -0.56
N THR A 221 5.75 31.11 -0.59
CA THR A 221 4.42 30.71 -1.09
C THR A 221 3.30 31.34 -0.26
N TYR A 222 3.44 31.34 1.07
CA TYR A 222 2.45 31.94 1.97
C TYR A 222 2.36 33.47 1.81
N GLY A 223 3.49 34.15 1.66
CA GLY A 223 3.56 35.60 1.41
C GLY A 223 2.87 36.00 0.10
N ASN A 224 3.12 35.26 -0.98
CA ASN A 224 2.55 35.53 -2.31
C ASN A 224 1.01 35.41 -2.35
N HIS A 225 0.41 34.58 -1.50
CA HIS A 225 -1.04 34.41 -1.44
C HIS A 225 -1.76 35.40 -0.51
N THR A 226 -1.03 36.05 0.40
CA THR A 226 -1.63 36.85 1.47
C THR A 226 -1.44 38.35 1.30
N VAL A 227 -0.49 38.82 0.47
CA VAL A 227 -0.13 40.24 0.39
C VAL A 227 0.07 40.72 -1.06
N VAL A 228 -0.72 41.72 -1.45
CA VAL A 228 -0.32 42.74 -2.44
C VAL A 228 0.62 43.67 -1.69
N TYR A 229 1.92 43.65 -2.00
CA TYR A 229 2.95 44.39 -1.27
C TYR A 229 2.64 45.90 -1.22
N ASN A 230 2.31 46.41 -0.03
CA ASN A 230 2.48 47.82 0.32
C ASN A 230 3.57 47.85 1.40
N ASP A 231 4.73 48.41 1.06
CA ASP A 231 6.04 48.19 1.71
C ASP A 231 6.24 48.84 3.10
N ASP A 232 5.22 49.43 3.73
CA ASP A 232 5.47 50.46 4.77
C ASP A 232 5.07 50.12 6.23
N ASN A 233 4.49 48.94 6.53
CA ASN A 233 3.99 48.64 7.90
C ASN A 233 4.68 47.44 8.58
N ASP A 234 5.65 47.71 9.45
CA ASP A 234 6.37 46.71 10.29
C ASP A 234 5.45 45.85 11.19
N GLU A 235 4.26 46.35 11.54
CA GLU A 235 3.29 45.60 12.33
C GLU A 235 2.66 44.46 11.52
N GLU A 236 2.38 44.66 10.23
CA GLU A 236 1.78 43.65 9.36
C GLU A 236 2.71 42.45 9.15
N ILE A 237 4.02 42.69 9.13
CA ILE A 237 5.06 41.65 9.05
C ILE A 237 5.01 40.72 10.26
N LYS A 238 4.86 41.26 11.48
CA LYS A 238 4.71 40.45 12.71
C LYS A 238 3.41 39.65 12.75
N TYR A 239 2.30 40.23 12.27
CA TYR A 239 1.02 39.51 12.15
C TYR A 239 1.06 38.39 11.10
N LEU A 240 1.87 38.56 10.05
CA LEU A 240 2.05 37.56 9.00
C LEU A 240 2.86 36.36 9.49
N ASP A 241 3.97 36.60 10.20
CA ASP A 241 4.79 35.54 10.81
C ASP A 241 3.97 34.72 11.84
N ARG A 242 3.07 35.35 12.60
CA ARG A 242 2.18 34.62 13.52
C ARG A 242 1.18 33.72 12.80
N ARG A 243 0.62 34.15 11.65
CA ARG A 243 -0.33 33.34 10.88
C ARG A 243 0.35 32.20 10.13
N PHE A 244 1.59 32.39 9.69
CA PHE A 244 2.42 31.35 9.11
C PHE A 244 2.60 30.16 10.07
N ILE A 245 2.77 30.40 11.37
CA ILE A 245 2.88 29.31 12.37
C ILE A 245 1.63 28.43 12.40
N TYR A 246 0.42 29.00 12.28
CA TYR A 246 -0.81 28.19 12.22
C TYR A 246 -0.88 27.33 10.96
N PHE A 247 -0.41 27.84 9.82
CA PHE A 247 -0.32 27.08 8.58
C PHE A 247 0.66 25.91 8.70
N VAL A 248 1.85 26.15 9.25
CA VAL A 248 2.85 25.10 9.55
C VAL A 248 2.29 24.07 10.52
N MET A 249 1.59 24.50 11.57
CA MET A 249 0.95 23.60 12.53
C MET A 249 -0.10 22.70 11.87
N LEU A 250 -0.93 23.26 10.98
CA LEU A 250 -1.92 22.49 10.22
C LEU A 250 -1.23 21.45 9.31
N LEU A 251 -0.16 21.84 8.62
CA LEU A 251 0.60 20.93 7.76
C LEU A 251 1.27 19.80 8.58
N ALA A 252 1.77 20.11 9.77
CA ALA A 252 2.32 19.11 10.68
C ALA A 252 1.25 18.12 11.17
N ILE A 253 0.04 18.60 11.49
CA ILE A 253 -1.10 17.72 11.86
C ILE A 253 -1.47 16.78 10.71
N LEU A 254 -1.51 17.30 9.47
CA LEU A 254 -1.78 16.46 8.28
C LEU A 254 -0.70 15.40 8.08
N ASN A 255 0.58 15.74 8.28
CA ASN A 255 1.68 14.77 8.23
C ASN A 255 1.58 13.70 9.32
N ALA A 256 1.19 14.10 10.53
CA ALA A 256 0.97 13.17 11.62
C ALA A 256 -0.19 12.19 11.32
N TYR A 257 -1.29 12.71 10.79
CA TYR A 257 -2.43 11.92 10.34
C TYR A 257 -2.04 10.94 9.23
N GLN A 258 -1.31 11.41 8.21
CA GLN A 258 -0.79 10.55 7.14
C GLN A 258 0.13 9.45 7.68
N THR A 259 0.97 9.76 8.68
CA THR A 259 1.87 8.79 9.30
C THR A 259 1.10 7.72 10.06
N ILE A 260 0.10 8.10 10.86
CA ILE A 260 -0.77 7.15 11.58
C ILE A 260 -1.46 6.20 10.60
N ILE A 261 -1.93 6.73 9.48
CA ILE A 261 -2.58 5.92 8.44
C ILE A 261 -1.62 4.94 7.77
N LEU A 262 -0.42 5.40 7.40
CA LEU A 262 0.54 4.61 6.63
C LEU A 262 1.45 3.73 7.49
N PHE A 263 1.49 3.93 8.80
CA PHE A 263 2.36 3.18 9.70
C PHE A 263 2.13 1.68 9.62
N PHE A 264 0.87 1.23 9.67
CA PHE A 264 0.55 -0.20 9.64
C PHE A 264 0.92 -0.85 8.29
N PRO A 265 0.49 -0.32 7.13
CA PRO A 265 0.94 -0.83 5.83
C PRO A 265 2.47 -0.85 5.70
N ALA A 266 3.15 0.21 6.14
CA ALA A 266 4.60 0.30 6.07
C ALA A 266 5.30 -0.75 6.96
N PHE A 267 4.80 -0.95 8.18
CA PHE A 267 5.34 -1.94 9.10
C PHE A 267 5.18 -3.37 8.56
N ARG A 268 3.99 -3.71 8.04
CA ARG A 268 3.75 -5.01 7.40
C ARG A 268 4.57 -5.22 6.14
N PHE A 269 4.74 -4.17 5.34
CA PHE A 269 5.62 -4.21 4.17
C PHE A 269 7.07 -4.49 4.56
N GLY A 270 7.58 -3.84 5.60
CA GLY A 270 8.93 -4.11 6.13
C GLY A 270 9.09 -5.54 6.64
N GLN A 271 8.10 -6.08 7.37
CA GLN A 271 8.11 -7.48 7.80
C GLN A 271 8.12 -8.45 6.62
N LEU A 272 7.30 -8.18 5.58
CA LEU A 272 7.23 -9.01 4.38
C LEU A 272 8.57 -9.05 3.65
N GLN A 273 9.23 -7.90 3.51
CA GLN A 273 10.55 -7.82 2.90
C GLN A 273 11.61 -8.55 3.73
N TYR A 274 11.59 -8.41 5.06
CA TYR A 274 12.49 -9.14 5.94
C TYR A 274 12.32 -10.66 5.80
N LEU A 275 11.08 -11.16 5.79
CA LEU A 275 10.78 -12.58 5.59
C LEU A 275 11.23 -13.06 4.21
N PHE A 276 11.02 -12.24 3.18
CA PHE A 276 11.47 -12.53 1.83
C PHE A 276 12.99 -12.70 1.76
N LEU A 277 13.75 -11.79 2.40
CA LEU A 277 15.21 -11.88 2.48
C LEU A 277 15.65 -13.14 3.24
N MET A 278 15.04 -13.42 4.39
CA MET A 278 15.37 -14.61 5.20
C MET A 278 15.10 -15.92 4.46
N LYS A 279 14.01 -16.00 3.70
CA LYS A 279 13.66 -17.19 2.90
C LYS A 279 14.60 -17.39 1.70
N ASN A 280 15.04 -16.30 1.07
CA ASN A 280 15.88 -16.36 -0.13
C ASN A 280 17.38 -16.42 0.13
N LYS A 281 17.85 -16.22 1.37
CA LYS A 281 19.26 -16.43 1.78
C LYS A 281 19.85 -17.78 1.35
N LYS A 282 19.01 -18.82 1.19
CA LYS A 282 19.45 -20.19 0.89
C LYS A 282 19.42 -20.57 -0.60
N LYS A 283 18.88 -19.74 -1.51
CA LYS A 283 18.67 -20.09 -2.93
C LYS A 283 19.42 -19.17 -3.88
N THR A 284 20.50 -19.65 -4.46
CA THR A 284 21.36 -18.93 -5.43
C THR A 284 20.92 -19.17 -6.88
N ASN A 285 19.71 -18.75 -7.24
CA ASN A 285 19.31 -18.69 -8.65
C ASN A 285 19.39 -17.24 -9.14
N PHE A 286 19.89 -17.01 -10.36
CA PHE A 286 20.02 -15.67 -10.94
C PHE A 286 18.70 -14.88 -10.89
N LYS A 287 17.58 -15.53 -11.20
CA LYS A 287 16.23 -14.95 -11.09
C LYS A 287 15.92 -14.45 -9.67
N ASN A 288 16.30 -15.19 -8.63
CA ASN A 288 16.05 -14.80 -7.24
C ASN A 288 16.95 -13.62 -6.83
N ILE A 289 18.18 -13.55 -7.36
CA ILE A 289 19.09 -12.42 -7.14
C ILE A 289 18.50 -11.14 -7.77
N CYS A 290 17.99 -11.21 -9.01
CA CYS A 290 17.33 -10.07 -9.65
C CYS A 290 16.11 -9.58 -8.84
N ILE A 291 15.26 -10.50 -8.36
CA ILE A 291 14.09 -10.13 -7.55
C ILE A 291 14.51 -9.52 -6.20
N LEU A 292 15.59 -10.03 -5.60
CA LEU A 292 16.16 -9.48 -4.37
C LEU A 292 16.66 -8.05 -4.58
N ILE A 293 17.41 -7.81 -5.66
CA ILE A 293 17.90 -6.47 -6.03
C ILE A 293 16.71 -5.53 -6.27
N LEU A 294 15.69 -5.96 -7.02
CA LEU A 294 14.51 -5.15 -7.30
C LEU A 294 13.75 -4.78 -6.02
N THR A 295 13.67 -5.70 -5.06
CA THR A 295 13.02 -5.47 -3.76
C THR A 295 13.83 -4.51 -2.91
N LEU A 296 15.16 -4.60 -2.94
CA LEU A 296 16.05 -3.66 -2.25
C LEU A 296 15.92 -2.25 -2.85
N ILE A 297 15.93 -2.14 -4.18
CA ILE A 297 15.72 -0.86 -4.87
C ILE A 297 14.38 -0.25 -4.47
N ASN A 298 13.30 -1.03 -4.47
CA ASN A 298 11.97 -0.55 -4.08
C ASN A 298 11.97 -0.02 -2.63
N PHE A 299 12.64 -0.71 -1.70
CA PHE A 299 12.76 -0.26 -0.32
C PHE A 299 13.59 1.02 -0.16
N THR A 300 14.66 1.18 -0.93
CA THR A 300 15.57 2.33 -0.82
C THR A 300 15.09 3.56 -1.60
N LEU A 301 14.27 3.38 -2.65
CA LEU A 301 13.80 4.46 -3.51
C LEU A 301 13.16 5.65 -2.76
N PRO A 302 12.30 5.46 -1.73
CA PRO A 302 11.71 6.58 -1.00
C PRO A 302 12.76 7.45 -0.30
N ILE A 303 13.86 6.86 0.18
CA ILE A 303 14.96 7.61 0.81
C ILE A 303 15.65 8.49 -0.24
N PHE A 304 15.87 7.94 -1.45
CA PHE A 304 16.44 8.70 -2.56
C PHE A 304 15.53 9.87 -2.97
N ILE A 305 14.22 9.65 -3.00
CA ILE A 305 13.24 10.71 -3.26
C ILE A 305 13.33 11.78 -2.17
N CYS A 306 13.39 11.43 -0.89
CA CYS A 306 13.55 12.42 0.19
C CYS A 306 14.86 13.21 0.08
N LEU A 307 15.96 12.58 -0.37
CA LEU A 307 17.24 13.25 -0.56
C LEU A 307 17.19 14.33 -1.66
N LEU A 308 16.33 14.18 -2.67
CA LEU A 308 16.15 15.18 -3.72
C LEU A 308 15.54 16.50 -3.22
N TRP A 309 14.98 16.55 -2.01
CA TRP A 309 14.42 17.78 -1.43
C TRP A 309 15.44 18.59 -0.63
N PHE A 310 16.67 18.09 -0.48
CA PHE A 310 17.74 18.81 0.20
C PHE A 310 18.42 19.80 -0.77
N LYS A 311 18.34 21.10 -0.46
CA LYS A 311 19.01 22.18 -1.20
C LYS A 311 20.49 21.90 -1.55
N PRO A 312 21.35 21.40 -0.64
CA PRO A 312 22.76 21.14 -1.01
C PRO A 312 22.91 20.01 -2.03
N ILE A 313 21.98 19.05 -2.08
CA ILE A 313 22.00 17.95 -3.04
C ILE A 313 21.53 18.46 -4.39
N ILE A 314 20.43 19.24 -4.44
CA ILE A 314 19.92 19.86 -5.67
C ILE A 314 21.00 20.73 -6.32
N LYS A 315 21.62 21.64 -5.56
CA LYS A 315 22.68 22.53 -6.08
C LYS A 315 23.86 21.76 -6.68
N ARG A 316 24.31 20.69 -6.02
CA ARG A 316 25.36 19.81 -6.55
C ARG A 316 24.92 18.98 -7.75
N LEU A 317 23.65 18.58 -7.81
CA LEU A 317 23.10 17.85 -8.94
C LEU A 317 23.04 18.77 -10.16
N ASP A 318 22.51 19.98 -10.02
CA ASP A 318 22.41 20.99 -11.07
C ASP A 318 23.78 21.39 -11.62
N GLU A 319 24.77 21.63 -10.75
CA GLU A 319 26.15 21.91 -11.17
C GLU A 319 26.73 20.76 -12.01
N ASN A 320 26.51 19.51 -11.59
CA ASN A 320 26.99 18.33 -12.32
C ASN A 320 26.19 18.06 -13.61
N LEU A 321 24.89 18.37 -13.65
CA LEU A 321 24.04 18.22 -14.82
C LEU A 321 24.37 19.28 -15.87
N LEU A 322 24.59 20.52 -15.46
CA LEU A 322 25.10 21.61 -16.30
C LEU A 322 26.50 21.30 -16.85
N LEU A 323 27.39 20.72 -16.04
CA LEU A 323 28.71 20.27 -16.50
C LEU A 323 28.60 19.13 -17.52
N LYS A 324 27.72 18.13 -17.29
CA LYS A 324 27.49 17.04 -18.26
C LYS A 324 26.86 17.55 -19.56
N LEU A 325 25.90 18.46 -19.50
CA LEU A 325 25.31 19.09 -20.68
C LEU A 325 26.33 19.94 -21.46
N LYS A 326 27.20 20.68 -20.76
CA LYS A 326 28.32 21.40 -21.40
C LYS A 326 29.32 20.45 -22.06
N ILE A 327 29.71 19.36 -21.40
CA ILE A 327 30.63 18.36 -21.98
C ILE A 327 30.00 17.70 -23.22
N ILE A 328 28.70 17.38 -23.19
CA ILE A 328 28.00 16.83 -24.36
C ILE A 328 27.94 17.86 -25.50
N SER A 329 27.72 19.15 -25.21
CA SER A 329 27.73 20.20 -26.24
C SER A 329 29.11 20.48 -26.83
N ILE A 330 30.19 20.27 -26.05
CA ILE A 330 31.58 20.45 -26.51
C ILE A 330 32.07 19.23 -27.30
N ILE A 331 31.54 18.04 -27.03
CA ILE A 331 31.83 16.82 -27.80
C ILE A 331 31.00 16.76 -29.09
N SER A 332 29.85 17.45 -29.16
CA SER A 332 29.02 17.54 -30.36
C SER A 332 29.31 18.74 -31.27
N SER A 333 30.33 19.55 -30.96
CA SER A 333 30.89 20.60 -31.84
C SER A 333 32.25 20.17 -32.34
#